data_AF-A0A8S3GVI6-F1
#
_entry.id   AF-A0A8S3GVI6-F1
#
_cell.length_a   1.000
_cell.length_b   1.000
_cell.length_c   1.000
_cell.angle_alpha   90.00
_cell.angle_beta   90.00
_cell.angle_gamma   90.00
#
_symmetry.space_group_name_H-M   'P 1'
#
loop_
_entity.id
_entity.type
_entity.pdbx_description
1 polymer ?
#
loop_
_entity_poly.entity_id
_entity_poly.type
_entity_poly.pdbx_seq_one_letter_code
_entity_poly.pdbx_strand_id
1 'polypeptide(L)'
;YAIGDHVIAKFSEDDEHYRARIESYSSTSNLYTVYFLDYGNLDENVPVDHLYSYSGGLEAIEPLVRRYLLNQVTIETWTNTVQSIIEEKLNDNIEFTIIDENNSIIDVKFDDAIYADHVQ
;
A
#
# COMPACT_ATOMS: atom_id res chain seq x y z
N TYR A 1 6.49 -0.37 -21.28
CA TYR A 1 5.24 -0.88 -20.69
C TYR A 1 4.21 0.24 -20.66
N ALA A 2 2.92 -0.07 -20.75
CA ALA A 2 1.82 0.89 -20.67
C ALA A 2 1.28 0.98 -19.23
N ILE A 3 0.58 2.07 -18.90
CA ILE A 3 -0.12 2.22 -17.62
C ILE A 3 -1.15 1.08 -17.50
N GLY A 4 -1.15 0.41 -16.35
CA GLY A 4 -2.00 -0.75 -16.08
C GLY A 4 -1.36 -2.10 -16.40
N ASP A 5 -0.24 -2.15 -17.13
CA ASP A 5 0.48 -3.41 -17.38
C ASP A 5 0.97 -4.02 -16.05
N HIS A 6 0.76 -5.32 -15.88
CA HIS A 6 1.43 -6.08 -14.83
C HIS A 6 2.86 -6.42 -15.25
N VAL A 7 3.78 -6.29 -14.30
CA VAL A 7 5.22 -6.50 -14.47
C VAL A 7 5.80 -7.14 -13.21
N ILE A 8 6.96 -7.76 -13.34
CA ILE A 8 7.84 -7.93 -12.18
C ILE A 8 8.76 -6.72 -12.14
N ALA A 9 8.83 -6.05 -11.00
CA ALA A 9 9.70 -4.91 -10.80
C ALA A 9 10.74 -5.23 -9.73
N LYS A 10 11.99 -4.83 -9.97
CA LYS A 10 13.04 -4.84 -8.95
C LYS A 10 12.91 -3.58 -8.10
N PHE A 11 12.67 -3.74 -6.80
CA PHE A 11 12.48 -2.62 -5.88
C PHE A 11 13.81 -1.94 -5.55
N SER A 12 13.81 -0.60 -5.53
CA SER A 12 15.04 0.18 -5.38
C SER A 12 15.66 0.16 -3.98
N GLU A 13 14.89 -0.16 -2.92
CA GLU A 13 15.41 -0.14 -1.55
C GLU A 13 16.08 -1.44 -1.12
N ASP A 14 15.65 -2.59 -1.65
CA ASP A 14 16.12 -3.91 -1.23
C ASP A 14 16.72 -4.78 -2.36
N ASP A 15 16.67 -4.30 -3.61
CA ASP A 15 17.13 -5.01 -4.80
C ASP A 15 16.39 -6.34 -5.11
N GLU A 16 15.22 -6.59 -4.51
CA GLU A 16 14.42 -7.80 -4.72
C GLU A 16 13.28 -7.62 -5.73
N HIS A 17 12.71 -8.73 -6.23
CA HIS A 17 11.72 -8.75 -7.31
C HIS A 17 10.30 -9.00 -6.82
N TYR A 18 9.38 -8.13 -7.20
CA TYR A 18 8.00 -8.18 -6.74
C TYR A 18 6.99 -7.99 -7.88
N ARG A 19 5.75 -8.46 -7.66
CA ARG A 19 4.64 -8.25 -8.58
C ARG A 19 4.19 -6.80 -8.51
N ALA A 20 4.13 -6.13 -9.65
CA ALA A 20 3.78 -4.74 -9.71
C ALA A 20 2.87 -4.41 -10.90
N ARG A 21 2.26 -3.23 -10.85
CA ARG A 21 1.53 -2.62 -11.97
C ARG A 21 2.17 -1.29 -12.32
N ILE A 22 2.28 -0.98 -13.61
CA ILE A 22 2.72 0.34 -14.06
C ILE A 22 1.65 1.38 -13.73
N GLU A 23 2.03 2.40 -12.96
CA GLU A 23 1.17 3.54 -12.62
C GLU A 23 1.45 4.74 -13.53
N SER A 24 2.72 4.99 -13.86
CA SER A 24 3.10 6.13 -14.69
C SER A 24 4.44 5.91 -15.39
N TYR A 25 4.73 6.76 -16.38
CA TYR A 25 6.03 6.84 -17.04
C TYR A 25 6.41 8.31 -17.28
N SER A 26 7.60 8.69 -16.84
CA SER A 26 8.18 10.01 -17.08
C SER A 26 9.17 9.95 -18.24
N SER A 27 8.82 10.60 -19.36
CA SER A 27 9.73 10.71 -20.51
C SER A 27 10.95 11.59 -20.25
N THR A 28 10.89 12.48 -19.26
CA THR A 28 11.99 13.40 -18.93
C THR A 28 13.11 12.68 -18.19
N SER A 29 12.76 11.83 -17.23
CA SER A 29 13.73 11.03 -16.46
C SER A 29 13.94 9.62 -17.05
N ASN A 30 13.09 9.19 -17.98
CA ASN A 30 13.07 7.82 -18.51
C ASN A 30 12.86 6.76 -17.40
N LEU A 31 11.99 7.08 -16.43
CA LEU A 31 11.67 6.23 -15.28
C LEU A 31 10.17 5.95 -15.22
N TYR A 32 9.83 4.77 -14.69
CA TYR A 32 8.48 4.33 -14.42
C TYR A 32 8.14 4.50 -12.93
N THR A 33 6.87 4.79 -12.66
CA THR A 33 6.27 4.56 -11.35
C THR A 33 5.55 3.22 -11.36
N VAL A 34 5.81 2.37 -10.38
CA VAL A 34 5.13 1.09 -10.21
C VAL A 34 4.45 0.98 -8.85
N TYR A 35 3.33 0.25 -8.79
CA TYR A 35 2.63 -0.10 -7.57
C TYR A 35 2.82 -1.58 -7.26
N PHE A 36 3.38 -1.90 -6.10
CA PHE A 36 3.58 -3.29 -5.68
C PHE A 36 2.28 -3.92 -5.20
N LEU A 37 1.84 -4.96 -5.90
CA LEU A 37 0.52 -5.60 -5.70
C LEU A 37 0.42 -6.32 -4.35
N ASP A 38 1.54 -6.66 -3.74
CA ASP A 38 1.57 -7.47 -2.52
C ASP A 38 1.86 -6.67 -1.25
N TYR A 39 2.31 -5.43 -1.40
CA TYR A 39 2.77 -4.58 -0.31
C TYR A 39 2.03 -3.24 -0.25
N GLY A 40 1.66 -2.69 -1.41
CA GLY A 40 0.89 -1.45 -1.49
C GLY A 40 1.69 -0.15 -1.53
N ASN A 41 3.03 -0.22 -1.53
CA ASN A 41 3.90 0.93 -1.76
C ASN A 41 4.10 1.20 -3.26
N LEU A 42 4.52 2.43 -3.56
CA LEU A 42 4.96 2.86 -4.89
C LEU A 42 6.49 2.95 -4.92
N ASP A 43 7.07 2.67 -6.09
CA ASP A 43 8.44 3.09 -6.42
C ASP A 43 8.38 3.96 -7.68
N GLU A 44 8.82 5.21 -7.57
CA GLU A 44 8.73 6.24 -8.62
C GLU A 44 9.96 6.28 -9.53
N ASN A 45 11.00 5.50 -9.23
CA ASN A 45 12.31 5.62 -9.87
C ASN A 45 12.75 4.31 -10.54
N VAL A 46 11.83 3.58 -11.18
CA VAL A 46 12.14 2.27 -11.75
C VAL A 46 12.57 2.38 -13.21
N PRO A 47 13.84 2.10 -13.55
CA PRO A 47 14.29 2.07 -14.93
C PRO A 47 13.79 0.81 -15.67
N VAL A 48 13.77 0.84 -17.00
CA VAL A 48 13.20 -0.24 -17.82
C VAL A 48 13.92 -1.58 -17.67
N ASP A 49 15.22 -1.58 -17.35
CA ASP A 49 16.03 -2.76 -17.10
C ASP A 49 15.73 -3.43 -15.75
N HIS A 50 14.99 -2.75 -14.87
CA HIS A 50 14.45 -3.29 -13.63
C HIS A 50 13.00 -3.79 -13.78
N LEU A 51 12.48 -3.83 -15.02
CA LEU A 51 11.13 -4.32 -15.34
C LEU A 51 11.20 -5.60 -16.18
N TYR A 52 10.57 -6.66 -15.68
CA TYR A 52 10.57 -7.98 -16.31
C TYR A 52 9.15 -8.42 -16.66
N SER A 53 9.05 -9.34 -17.62
CA SER A 53 7.77 -9.87 -18.09
C SER A 53 6.99 -10.56 -16.99
N TYR A 54 5.70 -10.25 -16.93
CA TYR A 54 4.75 -10.91 -16.03
C TYR A 54 4.20 -12.17 -16.72
N SER A 55 4.35 -13.32 -16.08
CA SER A 55 3.84 -14.57 -16.63
C SER A 55 2.36 -14.76 -16.27
N GLY A 56 1.58 -15.38 -17.16
CA GLY A 56 0.15 -15.65 -16.90
C GLY A 56 -0.12 -16.50 -15.66
N GLY A 57 0.84 -17.31 -15.21
CA GLY A 57 0.72 -18.05 -13.95
C GLY A 57 0.64 -17.15 -12.71
N LEU A 58 1.21 -15.94 -12.78
CA LEU A 58 1.16 -14.96 -11.70
C LEU A 58 -0.13 -14.14 -11.71
N GLU A 59 -0.88 -14.11 -12.81
CA GLU A 59 -2.19 -13.44 -12.88
C GLU A 59 -3.24 -14.17 -12.04
N ALA A 60 -3.07 -15.48 -11.84
CA ALA A 60 -3.97 -16.29 -11.04
C ALA A 60 -3.86 -16.03 -9.53
N ILE A 61 -2.81 -15.34 -9.08
CA ILE A 61 -2.59 -15.01 -7.67
C ILE A 61 -3.19 -13.63 -7.42
N GLU A 62 -4.18 -13.51 -6.53
CA GLU A 62 -4.72 -12.20 -6.15
C GLU A 62 -3.63 -11.31 -5.50
N PRO A 63 -3.67 -9.98 -5.68
CA PRO A 63 -2.85 -9.05 -4.91
C PRO A 63 -3.01 -9.30 -3.40
N LEU A 64 -1.89 -9.43 -2.67
CA LEU A 64 -1.94 -9.67 -1.22
C LEU A 64 -2.27 -8.39 -0.43
N VAL A 65 -2.02 -7.22 -1.01
CA VAL A 65 -2.35 -5.96 -0.36
C VAL A 65 -3.87 -5.77 -0.28
N ARG A 66 -4.36 -5.38 0.90
CA ARG A 66 -5.73 -4.93 1.11
C ARG A 66 -5.69 -3.51 1.66
N ARG A 67 -6.40 -2.58 1.03
CA ARG A 67 -6.53 -1.20 1.51
C ARG A 67 -7.80 -1.07 2.34
N TYR A 68 -7.68 -0.44 3.49
CA TYR A 68 -8.81 -0.17 4.36
C TYR A 68 -8.81 1.29 4.84
N LEU A 69 -10.00 1.78 5.15
CA LEU A 69 -10.22 3.02 5.88
C LEU A 69 -10.39 2.67 7.37
N LEU A 70 -9.82 3.51 8.24
CA LEU A 70 -10.05 3.40 9.67
C LEU A 70 -11.39 4.05 10.02
N ASN A 71 -12.21 3.32 10.74
CA ASN A 71 -13.48 3.80 11.29
C ASN A 71 -13.23 4.99 12.23
N GLN A 72 -14.18 5.92 12.27
CA GLN A 72 -14.16 7.13 13.12
C GLN A 72 -12.99 8.10 12.86
N VAL A 73 -12.10 7.81 11.92
CA VAL A 73 -11.03 8.70 11.50
C VAL A 73 -11.46 9.45 10.24
N THR A 74 -11.57 10.76 10.35
CA THR A 74 -11.79 11.68 9.23
C THR A 74 -10.47 12.32 8.78
N ILE A 75 -10.50 12.99 7.64
CA ILE A 75 -9.36 13.78 7.14
C ILE A 75 -8.96 14.90 8.11
N GLU A 76 -9.90 15.45 8.87
CA GLU A 76 -9.64 16.51 9.85
C GLU A 76 -8.96 15.98 11.10
N THR A 77 -9.29 14.74 11.49
CA THR A 77 -8.70 14.04 12.64
C THR A 77 -7.41 13.28 12.29
N TRP A 78 -7.07 13.13 11.00
CA TRP A 78 -5.81 12.52 10.55
C TRP A 78 -4.63 13.47 10.74
N THR A 79 -4.28 13.68 12.01
CA THR A 79 -3.14 14.50 12.41
C THR A 79 -1.86 13.66 12.48
N ASN A 80 -0.70 14.32 12.46
CA ASN A 80 0.60 13.64 12.64
C ASN A 80 0.65 12.78 13.92
N THR A 81 0.02 13.24 15.00
CA THR A 81 -0.06 12.49 16.26
C THR A 81 -0.81 11.17 16.08
N VAL A 82 -1.99 11.22 15.43
CA VAL A 82 -2.80 10.02 15.15
C VAL A 82 -2.04 9.07 14.21
N GLN A 83 -1.40 9.61 13.18
CA GLN A 83 -0.56 8.83 12.26
C GLN A 83 0.56 8.09 13.00
N SER A 84 1.33 8.77 13.85
CA SER A 84 2.43 8.12 14.59
C SER A 84 1.95 7.05 15.56
N ILE A 85 0.81 7.26 16.24
CA ILE A 85 0.22 6.23 17.12
C ILE A 85 -0.14 4.99 16.32
N ILE A 86 -0.72 5.18 15.13
CA ILE A 86 -1.12 4.07 14.26
C ILE A 86 0.14 3.36 13.75
N GLU A 87 1.12 4.08 13.21
CA GLU A 87 2.37 3.51 12.71
C GLU A 87 3.09 2.68 13.78
N GLU A 88 3.18 3.17 15.02
CA GLU A 88 3.76 2.43 16.14
C GLU A 88 3.03 1.10 16.38
N LYS A 89 1.69 1.13 16.40
CA LYS A 89 0.86 -0.03 16.74
C LYS A 89 0.70 -1.04 15.61
N LEU A 90 0.75 -0.59 14.36
CA LEU A 90 0.62 -1.46 13.18
C LEU A 90 1.90 -2.24 12.85
N ASN A 91 3.02 -1.97 13.53
CA ASN A 91 4.26 -2.75 13.36
C ASN A 91 4.17 -4.17 13.96
N ASP A 92 3.15 -4.45 14.77
CA ASP A 92 2.88 -5.75 15.37
C ASP A 92 1.65 -6.43 14.74
N ASN A 93 1.37 -7.66 15.16
CA ASN A 93 0.13 -8.33 14.80
C ASN A 93 -1.08 -7.54 15.33
N ILE A 94 -1.97 -7.14 14.42
CA ILE A 94 -3.18 -6.39 14.75
C ILE A 94 -4.42 -7.27 14.69
N GLU A 95 -5.36 -7.01 15.59
CA GLU A 95 -6.73 -7.49 15.47
C GLU A 95 -7.64 -6.33 15.06
N PHE A 96 -8.48 -6.56 14.04
CA PHE A 96 -9.44 -5.58 13.55
C PHE A 96 -10.78 -6.24 13.24
N THR A 97 -11.83 -5.42 13.22
CA THR A 97 -13.17 -5.82 12.79
C THR A 97 -13.57 -5.09 11.54
N ILE A 98 -14.13 -5.81 10.57
CA ILE A 98 -14.71 -5.22 9.37
C ILE A 98 -16.06 -4.61 9.74
N ILE A 99 -16.18 -3.28 9.56
CA ILE A 99 -17.41 -2.53 9.82
C ILE A 99 -18.27 -2.45 8.56
N ASP A 100 -17.63 -2.21 7.41
CA ASP A 100 -18.28 -2.19 6.11
C ASP A 100 -17.33 -2.78 5.06
N GLU A 101 -17.62 -4.00 4.62
CA GLU A 101 -16.82 -4.71 3.63
C GLU A 101 -16.83 -4.02 2.26
N ASN A 102 -17.97 -3.44 1.85
CA ASN A 102 -18.12 -2.82 0.54
C ASN A 102 -17.29 -1.54 0.42
N ASN A 103 -17.20 -0.79 1.52
CA ASN A 103 -16.41 0.43 1.60
C ASN A 103 -15.00 0.20 2.18
N SER A 104 -14.64 -1.05 2.47
CA SER A 104 -13.37 -1.42 3.10
C SER A 104 -13.08 -0.62 4.38
N ILE A 105 -14.08 -0.49 5.26
CA ILE A 105 -13.93 0.19 6.55
C ILE A 105 -13.69 -0.83 7.65
N ILE A 106 -12.61 -0.63 8.42
CA ILE A 106 -12.26 -1.46 9.56
C ILE A 106 -12.16 -0.62 10.83
N ASP A 107 -12.42 -1.27 11.96
CA ASP A 107 -12.14 -0.74 13.29
C ASP A 107 -10.98 -1.54 13.88
N VAL A 108 -9.91 -0.83 14.26
CA VAL A 108 -8.74 -1.45 14.89
C VAL A 108 -8.85 -1.21 16.39
N LYS A 109 -8.80 -2.29 17.18
CA LYS A 109 -8.85 -2.15 18.64
C LYS A 109 -7.48 -1.73 19.14
N PHE A 110 -7.36 -0.47 19.53
CA PHE A 110 -6.19 0.04 20.23
C PHE A 110 -6.46 0.02 21.73
N ASP A 111 -5.66 -0.71 22.52
CA ASP A 111 -5.85 -0.87 23.98
C ASP A 111 -5.61 0.41 24.83
N ASP A 112 -5.35 1.58 24.22
CA ASP A 112 -4.97 2.80 24.96
C ASP A 112 -6.00 3.92 24.91
N ALA A 113 -6.21 4.54 26.07
CA ALA A 113 -7.03 5.74 26.28
C ALA A 113 -6.61 6.94 25.41
N ILE A 114 -5.35 6.99 24.95
CA ILE A 114 -4.79 8.08 24.13
C ILE A 114 -5.47 8.17 22.76
N TYR A 115 -5.84 7.03 22.15
CA TYR A 115 -6.53 7.05 20.86
C TYR A 115 -7.96 7.61 21.01
N ALA A 116 -8.67 7.22 22.07
CA ALA A 116 -10.02 7.69 22.33
C ALA A 116 -10.10 9.21 22.56
N ASP A 117 -9.09 9.80 23.21
CA ASP A 117 -9.03 11.26 23.48
C ASP A 117 -8.65 12.10 22.25
N HIS A 118 -8.06 11.50 21.21
CA HIS A 118 -7.59 12.22 20.02
C HIS A 118 -8.45 12.01 18.76
N VAL A 119 -9.43 11.10 18.83
CA VAL A 119 -10.33 10.77 17.70
C VAL A 119 -11.76 11.28 17.93
N GLN A 120 -12.06 11.80 19.13
CA GLN A 120 -13.36 12.43 19.46
C GLN A 120 -13.55 13.84 18.90
#